data_AF-A0AA36A8Q1-F1
#
_entry.id   AF-A0AA36A8Q1-F1
#
_cell.length_a   1.000
_cell.length_b   1.000
_cell.length_c   1.000
_cell.angle_alpha   90.00
_cell.angle_beta   90.00
_cell.angle_gamma   90.00
#
_symmetry.space_group_name_H-M   'P 1'
#
loop_
_entity.id
_entity.type
_entity.pdbx_description
1 polymer ?
#
loop_
_entity_poly.entity_id
_entity_poly.type
_entity_poly.pdbx_seq_one_letter_code
_entity_poly.pdbx_strand_id
1 'polypeptide(L)'
;MPLSVARKTSVLLFGLLALNSVAAMAGTSGQGGVIHFVGQIVEPPCEVSRVQQRLAMSCNHEGHTQTRYYSPQELLNAPQHFKQIAAVDLHYLNEQKTLAVMSIDYR
;
A
#
# COMPACT_ATOMS: atom_id res chain seq x y z
N MET A 1 1.47 -82.35 -14.24
CA MET A 1 2.40 -81.21 -14.06
C MET A 1 1.94 -80.03 -14.92
N PRO A 2 1.20 -79.06 -14.36
CA PRO A 2 0.61 -77.95 -15.11
C PRO A 2 1.51 -76.70 -15.05
N LEU A 3 2.58 -76.66 -15.85
CA LEU A 3 3.49 -75.50 -15.87
C LEU A 3 3.17 -74.47 -16.97
N SER A 4 2.19 -74.74 -17.84
CA SER A 4 1.87 -73.85 -18.98
C SER A 4 0.82 -72.78 -18.64
N VAL A 5 -0.12 -73.08 -17.72
CA VAL A 5 -1.23 -72.18 -17.38
C VAL A 5 -0.76 -70.97 -16.59
N ALA A 6 0.11 -71.18 -15.59
CA ALA A 6 0.65 -70.11 -14.74
C ALA A 6 1.47 -69.05 -15.50
N ARG A 7 2.16 -69.46 -16.58
CA ARG A 7 2.96 -68.58 -17.42
C ARG A 7 2.09 -67.66 -18.30
N LYS A 8 0.97 -68.16 -18.80
CA LYS A 8 0.02 -67.36 -19.61
C LYS A 8 -0.79 -66.38 -18.76
N THR A 9 -1.26 -66.79 -17.58
CA THR A 9 -1.96 -65.88 -16.65
C THR A 9 -1.05 -64.80 -16.10
N SER A 10 0.23 -65.10 -15.85
CA SER A 10 1.22 -64.10 -15.42
C SER A 10 1.49 -63.04 -16.48
N VAL A 11 1.61 -63.42 -17.77
CA VAL A 11 1.80 -62.46 -18.87
C VAL A 11 0.56 -61.60 -19.10
N LEU A 12 -0.64 -62.19 -18.99
CA LEU A 12 -1.91 -61.44 -19.06
C LEU A 12 -2.07 -60.46 -17.89
N LEU A 13 -1.71 -60.86 -16.67
CA LEU A 13 -1.69 -59.96 -15.51
C LEU A 13 -0.69 -58.83 -15.71
N PHE A 14 0.50 -59.12 -16.20
CA PHE A 14 1.54 -58.11 -16.43
C PHE A 14 1.15 -57.12 -17.54
N GLY A 15 0.47 -57.58 -18.58
CA GLY A 15 -0.12 -56.74 -19.62
C GLY A 15 -1.27 -55.85 -19.10
N LEU A 16 -2.12 -56.38 -18.22
CA LEU A 16 -3.21 -55.64 -17.58
C LEU A 16 -2.69 -54.58 -16.58
N LEU A 17 -1.60 -54.85 -15.85
CA LEU A 17 -0.96 -53.83 -15.01
C LEU A 17 -0.28 -52.73 -15.84
N ALA A 18 0.30 -53.06 -17.00
CA ALA A 18 0.94 -52.07 -17.88
C ALA A 18 -0.05 -51.06 -18.50
N LEU A 19 -1.31 -51.48 -18.71
CA LEU A 19 -2.39 -50.62 -19.23
C LEU A 19 -2.92 -49.60 -18.21
N ASN A 20 -2.68 -49.81 -16.91
CA ASN A 20 -3.14 -48.91 -15.84
C ASN A 20 -2.13 -47.82 -15.47
N SER A 21 -0.98 -47.77 -16.14
CA SER A 21 0.06 -46.75 -15.93
C SER A 21 -0.20 -45.47 -16.72
N VAL A 22 -1.46 -45.05 -16.86
CA VAL A 22 -1.77 -43.70 -17.35
C VAL A 22 -1.59 -42.77 -16.16
N ALA A 23 -0.39 -42.23 -16.02
CA ALA A 23 -0.10 -41.26 -14.99
C ALA A 23 -1.08 -40.08 -15.15
N ALA A 24 -1.90 -39.85 -14.13
CA ALA A 24 -2.72 -38.65 -14.03
C ALA A 24 -1.77 -37.46 -13.89
N MET A 25 -1.36 -36.89 -15.02
CA MET A 25 -0.75 -35.57 -15.06
C MET A 25 -1.87 -34.61 -14.68
N ALA A 26 -1.96 -34.25 -13.40
CA ALA A 26 -2.68 -33.06 -12.99
C ALA A 26 -1.97 -31.89 -13.65
N GLY A 27 -2.36 -31.59 -14.88
CA GLY A 27 -1.92 -30.39 -15.58
C GLY A 27 -2.37 -29.23 -14.71
N THR A 28 -1.42 -28.61 -14.01
CA THR A 28 -1.64 -27.29 -13.46
C THR A 28 -1.72 -26.34 -14.64
N SER A 29 -2.84 -26.37 -15.37
CA SER A 29 -3.28 -25.27 -16.21
C SER A 29 -3.73 -24.14 -15.29
N GLY A 30 -2.81 -23.67 -14.46
CA GLY A 30 -2.98 -22.43 -13.73
C GLY A 30 -2.93 -21.34 -14.77
N GLN A 31 -4.09 -20.88 -15.21
CA GLN A 31 -4.20 -19.75 -16.11
C GLN A 31 -3.70 -18.52 -15.34
N GLY A 32 -2.42 -18.19 -15.53
CA GLY A 32 -1.78 -17.03 -14.94
C GLY A 32 -2.22 -15.76 -15.67
N GLY A 33 -2.38 -14.67 -14.92
CA GLY A 33 -2.67 -13.34 -15.45
C GLY A 33 -1.57 -12.34 -15.11
N VAL A 34 -1.69 -11.12 -15.63
CA VAL A 34 -0.78 -10.01 -15.32
C VAL A 34 -1.43 -9.11 -14.28
N ILE A 35 -0.69 -8.79 -13.22
CA ILE A 35 -1.10 -7.78 -12.22
C ILE A 35 -0.28 -6.52 -12.46
N HIS A 36 -0.96 -5.40 -12.69
CA HIS A 36 -0.34 -4.09 -12.79
C HIS A 36 -0.55 -3.34 -11.47
N PHE A 37 0.54 -3.04 -10.77
CA PHE A 37 0.53 -2.15 -9.62
C PHE A 37 0.86 -0.74 -10.09
N VAL A 38 -0.01 0.21 -9.75
CA VAL A 38 0.18 1.64 -10.02
C VAL A 38 0.16 2.40 -8.71
N GLY A 39 1.08 3.33 -8.56
CA GLY A 39 1.22 4.14 -7.36
C GLY A 39 2.37 5.12 -7.50
N GLN A 40 2.46 6.02 -6.53
CA GLN A 40 3.52 7.00 -6.42
C GLN A 40 3.94 7.10 -4.95
N ILE A 41 5.23 7.31 -4.72
CA ILE A 41 5.76 7.67 -3.41
C ILE A 41 5.78 9.19 -3.38
N VAL A 42 4.96 9.78 -2.52
CA VAL A 42 4.87 11.24 -2.32
C VAL A 42 5.38 11.62 -0.94
N GLU A 43 5.71 12.89 -0.79
CA GLU A 43 6.07 13.45 0.52
C GLU A 43 4.90 13.32 1.50
N PRO A 44 5.17 13.02 2.79
CA PRO A 44 4.13 12.98 3.80
C PRO A 44 3.59 14.39 4.09
N PRO A 45 2.37 14.50 4.66
CA PRO A 45 1.87 15.78 5.14
C PRO A 45 2.79 16.36 6.23
N CYS A 46 2.79 17.68 6.36
CA CYS A 46 3.57 18.36 7.38
C CYS A 46 3.08 18.00 8.80
N GLU A 47 4.01 17.77 9.71
CA GLU A 47 3.70 17.64 11.13
C GLU A 47 3.48 19.03 11.74
N VAL A 48 2.36 19.21 12.44
CA VAL A 48 2.00 20.50 13.05
C VAL A 48 1.88 20.33 14.56
N SER A 49 2.64 21.14 15.30
CA SER A 49 2.58 21.19 16.75
C SER A 49 2.55 22.64 17.25
N ARG A 50 2.05 22.83 18.47
CA ARG A 50 2.03 24.14 19.12
C ARG A 50 3.24 24.28 20.05
N VAL A 51 4.11 25.24 19.77
CA VAL A 51 5.26 25.57 20.61
C VAL A 51 5.06 26.98 21.15
N GLN A 52 4.77 27.07 22.45
CA GLN A 52 4.42 28.33 23.12
C GLN A 52 3.19 29.01 22.48
N GLN A 53 3.37 30.18 21.85
CA GLN A 53 2.33 30.93 21.14
C GLN A 53 2.43 30.81 19.61
N ARG A 54 3.36 29.99 19.11
CA ARG A 54 3.57 29.75 17.68
C ARG A 54 3.23 28.30 17.31
N LEU A 55 3.03 28.08 16.03
CA LEU A 55 2.85 26.78 15.43
C LEU A 55 4.16 26.38 14.76
N ALA A 56 4.71 25.25 15.17
CA ALA A 56 5.83 24.61 14.50
C ALA A 56 5.28 23.68 13.44
N MET A 57 5.66 23.92 12.18
CA MET A 57 5.24 23.14 11.03
C MET A 57 6.49 22.53 10.39
N SER A 58 6.62 21.21 10.52
CA SER A 58 7.74 20.43 10.00
C SER A 58 7.29 19.70 8.73
N CYS A 59 7.77 20.17 7.58
CA CYS A 59 7.46 19.57 6.29
C CYS A 59 8.70 18.86 5.75
N ASN A 60 8.51 17.70 5.10
CA ASN A 60 9.56 17.13 4.27
C ASN A 60 9.52 17.84 2.91
N HIS A 61 10.67 18.28 2.42
CA HIS A 61 10.82 18.84 1.08
C HIS A 61 12.13 18.34 0.49
N GLU A 62 12.05 17.66 -0.65
CA GLU A 62 13.17 17.03 -1.35
C GLU A 62 13.96 16.06 -0.44
N GLY A 63 13.26 15.34 0.45
CA GLY A 63 13.87 14.38 1.38
C GLY A 63 14.41 14.99 2.67
N HIS A 64 14.35 16.32 2.82
CA HIS A 64 14.82 17.03 4.01
C HIS A 64 13.67 17.62 4.82
N THR A 65 13.67 17.36 6.14
CA THR A 65 12.72 17.98 7.05
C THR A 65 13.12 19.42 7.35
N GLN A 66 12.23 20.36 7.04
CA GLN A 66 12.36 21.77 7.41
C GLN A 66 11.24 22.18 8.36
N THR A 67 11.60 22.76 9.51
CA THR A 67 10.64 23.30 10.46
C THR A 67 10.52 24.81 10.31
N ARG A 68 9.30 25.29 10.09
CA ARG A 68 8.97 26.72 10.06
C ARG A 68 7.99 27.05 11.18
N TYR A 69 8.17 28.23 11.76
CA TYR A 69 7.33 28.69 12.86
C TYR A 69 6.40 29.79 12.37
N TYR A 70 5.10 29.63 12.57
CA TYR A 70 4.10 30.61 12.19
C TYR A 70 3.31 31.09 13.40
N SER A 71 3.01 32.37 13.46
CA SER A 71 1.92 32.88 14.27
C SER A 71 0.58 32.50 13.62
N PRO A 72 -0.51 32.40 14.40
CA PRO A 72 -1.84 32.17 13.86
C PRO A 72 -2.25 33.17 12.76
N GLN A 73 -1.83 34.43 12.90
CA GLN A 73 -2.11 35.50 11.93
C GLN A 73 -1.36 35.32 10.61
N GLU A 74 -0.12 34.80 10.65
CA GLU A 74 0.64 34.50 9.44
C GLU A 74 0.01 33.35 8.64
N LEU A 75 -0.63 32.38 9.30
CA LEU A 75 -1.31 31.28 8.62
C LEU A 75 -2.58 31.72 7.89
N LEU A 76 -3.34 32.66 8.47
CA LEU A 76 -4.48 33.28 7.78
C LEU A 76 -4.05 33.97 6.47
N ASN A 77 -2.82 34.46 6.43
CA ASN A 77 -2.21 35.11 5.28
C ASN A 77 -1.11 34.25 4.64
N ALA A 78 -1.25 32.92 4.69
CA ALA A 78 -0.18 31.97 4.37
C ALA A 78 0.69 32.41 3.18
N PRO A 79 2.04 32.32 3.29
CA PRO A 79 2.94 32.70 2.21
C PRO A 79 2.60 31.99 0.89
N GLN A 80 2.83 32.65 -0.26
CA GLN A 80 2.44 32.13 -1.57
C GLN A 80 3.03 30.73 -1.88
N HIS A 81 4.27 30.46 -1.46
CA HIS A 81 4.88 29.14 -1.64
C HIS A 81 4.12 28.04 -0.88
N PHE A 82 3.53 28.35 0.27
CA PHE A 82 2.74 27.40 1.04
C PHE A 82 1.36 27.18 0.39
N LYS A 83 0.75 28.25 -0.15
CA LYS A 83 -0.54 28.17 -0.86
C LYS A 83 -0.52 27.27 -2.10
N GLN A 84 0.66 27.04 -2.67
CA GLN A 84 0.84 26.14 -3.83
C GLN A 84 0.74 24.66 -3.45
N ILE A 85 1.10 24.31 -2.21
CA ILE A 85 1.13 22.93 -1.73
C ILE A 85 -0.06 22.60 -0.81
N ALA A 86 -0.60 23.59 -0.10
CA ALA A 86 -1.73 23.39 0.80
C ALA A 86 -2.56 24.66 1.00
N ALA A 87 -3.86 24.51 1.24
CA ALA A 87 -4.73 25.56 1.76
C ALA A 87 -4.84 25.41 3.29
N VAL A 88 -4.83 26.54 4.02
CA VAL A 88 -5.03 26.57 5.48
C VAL A 88 -6.27 27.36 5.79
N ASP A 89 -7.15 26.77 6.58
CA ASP A 89 -8.26 27.48 7.22
C ASP A 89 -8.12 27.38 8.74
N LEU A 90 -8.28 28.51 9.42
CA LEU A 90 -8.16 28.61 10.87
C LEU A 90 -9.47 29.15 11.45
N HIS A 91 -10.25 28.25 12.04
CA HIS A 91 -11.55 28.57 12.61
C HIS A 91 -11.46 28.66 14.14
N TYR A 92 -11.65 29.86 14.70
CA TYR A 92 -11.70 30.05 16.14
C TYR A 92 -13.03 29.59 16.72
N LEU A 93 -12.98 28.82 17.79
CA LEU A 93 -14.15 28.27 18.48
C LEU A 93 -14.67 29.19 19.59
N ASN A 94 -13.92 30.23 19.96
CA ASN A 94 -14.31 31.17 21.01
C ASN A 94 -13.93 32.61 20.67
N GLU A 95 -14.68 33.56 21.25
CA GLU A 95 -14.47 34.99 21.02
C GLU A 95 -13.11 35.48 21.51
N GLN A 96 -12.58 34.87 22.58
CA GLN A 96 -11.25 35.20 23.12
C GLN A 96 -10.10 34.68 22.24
N LYS A 97 -10.39 33.95 21.14
CA LYS A 97 -9.42 33.41 20.17
C LYS A 97 -8.31 32.56 20.80
N THR A 98 -8.64 31.83 21.87
CA THR A 98 -7.69 30.93 22.55
C THR A 98 -7.82 29.47 22.10
N LEU A 99 -8.93 29.12 21.43
CA LEU A 99 -9.18 27.79 20.90
C LEU A 99 -9.55 27.88 19.42
N ALA A 100 -8.93 27.05 18.58
CA ALA A 100 -9.19 27.01 17.15
C ALA A 100 -9.06 25.59 16.59
N VAL A 101 -9.78 25.35 15.51
CA VAL A 101 -9.59 24.21 14.61
C VAL A 101 -8.81 24.70 13.40
N MET A 102 -7.77 23.96 13.01
CA MET A 102 -7.01 24.24 11.81
C MET A 102 -7.21 23.11 10.81
N SER A 103 -7.74 23.46 9.65
CA SER A 103 -7.88 22.55 8.51
C SER A 103 -6.76 22.83 7.52
N ILE A 104 -6.07 21.77 7.08
CA ILE A 104 -4.99 21.85 6.11
C ILE A 104 -5.31 20.90 4.97
N ASP A 105 -5.61 21.46 3.79
CA ASP A 105 -5.94 20.71 2.58
C ASP A 105 -4.73 20.69 1.64
N TYR A 106 -4.09 19.53 1.52
CA TYR A 106 -2.96 19.31 0.62
C TYR A 106 -3.44 19.11 -0.82
N ARG A 107 -2.70 19.66 -1.78
CA ARG A 107 -2.99 19.57 -3.22
C ARG A 107 -2.22 18.46 -3.91
#